data_AF-A0A843LAP4-F1
#
_entry.id   AF-A0A843LAP4-F1
#
_cell.length_a   1.000
_cell.length_b   1.000
_cell.length_c   1.000
_cell.angle_alpha   90.00
_cell.angle_beta   90.00
_cell.angle_gamma   90.00
#
_symmetry.space_group_name_H-M   'P 1'
#
loop_
_entity.id
_entity.type
_entity.pdbx_description
1 polymer ?
#
loop_
_entity_poly.entity_id
_entity_poly.type
_entity_poly.pdbx_seq_one_letter_code
_entity_poly.pdbx_strand_id
1 'polypeptide(L)'
;MKVLVYTFSTNKRQDELRAYFGEIFILKKLKEDLEKFSKKILIEKPELVLGIGNSERSRIESETINRFNKNKKIEKQGPEKYYLEKIKVDLPVSTKTTDSFCNWSAYKLSKFVEEHQLATKIAFLHLFNKDKLPLLNKN
;
A
#
# COMPACT_ATOMS: atom_id res chain seq x y z
N MET A 1 11.77 -1.75 13.63
CA MET A 1 10.90 -1.16 12.59
C MET A 1 9.45 -1.51 12.86
N LYS A 2 8.60 -0.53 13.22
CA LYS A 2 7.15 -0.74 13.33
C LYS A 2 6.49 -0.66 11.95
N VAL A 3 5.86 -1.74 11.51
CA VAL A 3 5.18 -1.84 10.21
C VAL A 3 3.68 -1.99 10.39
N LEU A 4 2.89 -1.15 9.74
CA LEU A 4 1.45 -1.37 9.59
C LEU A 4 1.15 -1.94 8.21
N VAL A 5 0.51 -3.10 8.18
CA VAL A 5 0.17 -3.78 6.93
C VAL A 5 -1.30 -3.61 6.62
N TYR A 6 -1.63 -3.31 5.37
CA TYR A 6 -3.00 -3.32 4.89
C TYR A 6 -3.17 -4.10 3.60
N THR A 7 -4.38 -4.62 3.42
CA THR A 7 -4.79 -5.30 2.19
C THR A 7 -6.26 -4.99 1.87
N PHE A 8 -6.78 -5.61 0.82
CA PHE A 8 -8.15 -5.42 0.34
C PHE A 8 -9.00 -6.63 0.66
N SER A 9 -10.31 -6.41 0.81
CA SER A 9 -11.30 -7.47 1.02
C SER A 9 -11.26 -8.57 -0.04
N THR A 10 -10.82 -8.24 -1.25
CA THR A 10 -10.67 -9.15 -2.39
C THR A 10 -9.34 -9.91 -2.40
N ASN A 11 -8.42 -9.62 -1.48
CA ASN A 11 -7.18 -10.37 -1.35
C ASN A 11 -7.49 -11.77 -0.81
N LYS A 12 -7.10 -12.81 -1.56
CA LYS A 12 -7.37 -14.21 -1.22
C LYS A 12 -6.40 -14.77 -0.18
N ARG A 13 -5.34 -14.02 0.15
CA ARG A 13 -4.25 -14.42 1.05
C ARG A 13 -4.33 -13.76 2.42
N GLN A 14 -5.49 -13.25 2.83
CA GLN A 14 -5.64 -12.53 4.11
C GLN A 14 -5.15 -13.36 5.32
N ASP A 15 -5.45 -14.65 5.36
CA ASP A 15 -5.03 -15.50 6.48
C ASP A 15 -3.53 -15.78 6.49
N GLU A 16 -2.94 -15.97 5.31
CA GLU A 16 -1.48 -16.11 5.16
C GLU A 16 -0.77 -14.81 5.57
N LEU A 17 -1.31 -13.66 5.16
CA LEU A 17 -0.80 -12.35 5.56
C LEU A 17 -0.91 -12.14 7.07
N ARG A 18 -2.02 -12.55 7.71
CA ARG A 18 -2.16 -12.49 9.17
C ARG A 18 -1.17 -13.40 9.88
N ALA A 19 -0.99 -14.62 9.39
CA ALA A 19 -0.03 -15.56 9.96
C ALA A 19 1.40 -15.00 9.91
N TYR A 20 1.74 -14.23 8.87
CA TYR A 20 3.07 -13.67 8.70
C TYR A 20 3.28 -12.34 9.43
N PHE A 21 2.33 -11.41 9.32
CA PHE A 21 2.46 -10.03 9.81
C PHE A 21 1.75 -9.78 11.14
N GLY A 22 0.94 -10.71 11.63
CA GLY A 22 0.05 -10.50 12.76
C GLY A 22 -1.19 -9.70 12.36
N GLU A 23 -1.41 -8.56 13.02
CA GLU A 23 -2.54 -7.69 12.69
C GLU A 23 -2.37 -7.09 11.29
N ILE A 24 -3.36 -7.33 10.41
CA ILE A 24 -3.46 -6.64 9.11
C ILE A 24 -4.76 -5.86 9.05
N PHE A 25 -4.71 -4.67 8.47
CA PHE A 25 -5.90 -3.88 8.20
C PHE A 25 -6.52 -4.28 6.86
N ILE A 26 -7.85 -4.40 6.80
CA ILE A 26 -8.55 -4.79 5.56
C ILE A 26 -9.43 -3.63 5.11
N LEU A 27 -9.08 -3.04 3.96
CA LEU A 27 -9.91 -2.06 3.28
C LEU A 27 -11.07 -2.78 2.57
N LYS A 28 -12.29 -2.63 3.10
CA LYS A 28 -13.54 -3.12 2.50
C LYS A 28 -14.29 -1.99 1.81
N LYS A 29 -14.42 -0.85 2.49
CA LYS A 29 -15.09 0.37 2.06
C LYS A 29 -14.07 1.50 1.97
N LEU A 30 -13.82 1.98 0.76
CA LEU A 30 -12.69 2.86 0.46
C LEU A 30 -12.59 4.09 1.36
N LYS A 31 -13.66 4.85 1.53
CA LYS A 31 -13.60 6.12 2.29
C LYS A 31 -13.57 5.88 3.81
N GLU A 32 -14.55 5.14 4.33
CA GLU A 32 -14.68 4.88 5.77
C GLU A 32 -13.47 4.14 6.34
N ASP A 33 -12.98 3.12 5.64
CA ASP A 33 -11.86 2.31 6.14
C ASP A 33 -10.53 3.03 5.97
N LEU A 34 -10.37 3.87 4.94
CA LEU A 34 -9.18 4.71 4.80
C LEU A 34 -9.11 5.73 5.94
N GLU A 35 -10.22 6.38 6.30
CA GLU A 35 -10.25 7.33 7.43
C GLU A 35 -9.88 6.64 8.75
N LYS A 36 -10.38 5.42 8.99
CA LYS A 36 -10.00 4.62 10.17
C LYS A 36 -8.52 4.24 10.14
N PHE A 37 -8.00 3.82 8.99
CA PHE A 37 -6.60 3.44 8.86
C PHE A 37 -5.66 4.63 9.02
N SER A 38 -6.02 5.79 8.47
CA SER A 38 -5.33 7.07 8.68
C SER A 38 -5.25 7.46 10.16
N LYS A 39 -6.35 7.29 10.92
CA LYS A 39 -6.33 7.50 12.39
C LYS A 39 -5.37 6.53 13.08
N LYS A 40 -5.38 5.24 12.68
CA LYS A 40 -4.43 4.24 13.19
C LYS A 40 -2.99 4.67 12.93
N ILE A 41 -2.67 5.17 11.73
CA ILE A 41 -1.33 5.69 11.38
C ILE A 41 -0.93 6.85 12.30
N LEU A 42 -1.82 7.81 12.59
CA LEU A 42 -1.52 8.93 13.49
C LEU A 42 -1.22 8.50 14.94
N ILE A 43 -2.00 7.56 15.45
CA ILE A 43 -1.86 7.05 16.82
C ILE A 43 -0.58 6.22 16.92
N GLU A 44 -0.37 5.34 15.95
CA GLU A 44 0.66 4.32 16.02
C GLU A 44 2.03 4.76 15.50
N LYS A 45 2.06 5.83 14.69
CA LYS A 45 3.24 6.43 14.05
C LYS A 45 4.21 5.36 13.52
N PRO A 46 3.76 4.44 12.64
CA PRO A 46 4.64 3.40 12.12
C PRO A 46 5.77 4.01 11.29
N GLU A 47 6.92 3.33 11.26
CA GLU A 47 8.02 3.69 10.37
C GLU A 47 7.67 3.38 8.90
N LEU A 48 6.87 2.32 8.69
CA LEU A 48 6.44 1.87 7.36
C LEU A 48 4.97 1.47 7.36
N VAL A 49 4.23 1.90 6.34
CA VAL A 49 2.94 1.36 5.95
C VAL A 49 3.14 0.53 4.68
N LEU A 50 2.75 -0.75 4.72
CA LEU A 50 2.90 -1.69 3.62
C LEU A 50 1.54 -2.11 3.09
N GLY A 51 1.22 -1.68 1.87
CA GLY A 51 0.06 -2.16 1.13
C GLY A 51 0.37 -3.44 0.36
N ILE A 52 -0.53 -4.43 0.42
CA ILE A 52 -0.39 -5.69 -0.32
C ILE A 52 -1.65 -5.96 -1.15
N GLY A 53 -1.49 -5.95 -2.47
CA GLY A 53 -2.54 -6.26 -3.45
C GLY A 53 -2.31 -7.58 -4.20
N ASN A 54 -3.36 -8.11 -4.83
CA ASN A 54 -3.25 -9.26 -5.73
C ASN A 54 -2.79 -8.83 -7.12
N SER A 55 -1.98 -9.65 -7.79
CA SER A 55 -1.73 -9.51 -9.23
C SER A 55 -1.41 -10.85 -9.89
N GLU A 56 -1.15 -10.85 -11.20
CA GLU A 56 -0.70 -12.02 -11.96
C GLU A 56 0.82 -12.22 -11.90
N ARG A 57 1.56 -11.17 -11.50
CA ARG A 57 3.01 -11.20 -11.32
C ARG A 57 3.40 -10.42 -10.08
N SER A 58 4.24 -11.00 -9.24
CA SER A 58 4.74 -10.33 -8.05
C SER A 58 5.69 -9.19 -8.41
N ARG A 59 5.56 -8.05 -7.73
CA ARG A 59 6.37 -6.86 -7.96
C ARG A 59 6.28 -5.86 -6.82
N ILE A 60 7.26 -4.97 -6.76
CA ILE A 60 7.27 -3.78 -5.91
C ILE A 60 6.78 -2.60 -6.76
N GLU A 61 5.85 -1.79 -6.25
CA GLU A 61 5.51 -0.53 -6.91
C GLU A 61 6.48 0.58 -6.48
N SER A 62 7.02 1.33 -7.44
CA SER A 62 7.95 2.44 -7.17
C SER A 62 7.27 3.78 -6.97
N GLU A 63 6.04 3.93 -7.45
CA GLU A 63 5.28 5.17 -7.39
C GLU A 63 3.77 4.90 -7.42
N THR A 64 3.00 5.89 -6.98
CA THR A 64 1.55 5.95 -7.09
C THR A 64 1.14 7.29 -7.69
N ILE A 65 0.12 7.29 -8.54
CA ILE A 65 -0.24 8.45 -9.38
C ILE A 65 -1.61 9.01 -8.99
N ASN A 66 -1.83 10.29 -9.27
CA ASN A 66 -3.09 11.00 -9.05
C ASN A 66 -4.14 10.66 -10.13
N ARG A 67 -4.38 9.36 -10.36
CA ARG A 67 -5.36 8.87 -11.33
C ARG A 67 -6.08 7.65 -10.81
N PHE A 68 -7.36 7.58 -11.10
CA PHE A 68 -8.22 6.45 -10.81
C PHE A 68 -9.18 6.22 -11.98
N ASN A 69 -9.40 4.98 -12.40
CA ASN A 69 -10.25 4.63 -13.54
C ASN A 69 -9.96 5.49 -14.79
N LYS A 70 -8.73 5.39 -15.31
CA LYS A 70 -8.14 6.02 -16.50
C LYS A 70 -7.91 7.52 -16.40
N ASN A 71 -8.99 8.28 -16.20
CA ASN A 71 -8.96 9.74 -16.39
C ASN A 71 -9.44 10.53 -15.17
N LYS A 72 -9.96 9.88 -14.12
CA LYS A 72 -10.43 10.61 -12.94
C LYS A 72 -9.24 10.95 -12.05
N LYS A 73 -8.98 12.24 -11.85
CA LYS A 73 -8.04 12.69 -10.80
C LYS A 73 -8.57 12.26 -9.44
N ILE A 74 -7.68 11.75 -8.59
CA ILE A 74 -7.99 11.40 -7.21
C ILE A 74 -8.19 12.70 -6.41
N GLU A 75 -7.31 13.67 -6.62
CA GLU A 75 -7.32 15.00 -6.02
C GLU A 75 -7.12 16.06 -7.10
N LYS A 76 -8.03 17.03 -7.21
CA LYS A 76 -8.00 18.03 -8.29
C LYS A 76 -6.71 18.86 -8.31
N GLN A 77 -6.19 19.18 -7.11
CA GLN A 77 -5.01 20.04 -6.91
C GLN A 77 -3.85 19.28 -6.25
N GLY A 78 -3.92 17.95 -6.16
CA GLY A 78 -2.82 17.16 -5.61
C GLY A 78 -1.66 16.98 -6.61
N PRO A 79 -0.46 16.61 -6.13
CA PRO A 79 0.69 16.33 -7.01
C PRO A 79 0.36 15.19 -7.97
N GLU A 80 1.05 15.12 -9.12
CA GLU A 80 0.75 14.09 -10.13
C GLU A 80 1.11 12.67 -9.65
N LYS A 81 2.09 12.54 -8.75
CA LYS A 81 2.53 11.26 -8.18
C LYS A 81 3.25 11.40 -6.85
N TYR A 82 3.35 10.28 -6.14
CA TYR A 82 4.21 10.07 -4.98
C TYR A 82 5.14 8.89 -5.22
N TYR A 83 6.39 9.02 -4.80
CA TYR A 83 7.34 7.91 -4.79
C TYR A 83 7.09 7.01 -3.58
N LEU A 84 7.16 5.71 -3.79
CA LEU A 84 6.99 4.70 -2.75
C LEU A 84 8.35 4.17 -2.30
N GLU A 85 8.44 3.81 -1.02
CA GLU A 85 9.64 3.25 -0.42
C GLU A 85 9.94 1.87 -1.02
N LYS A 86 11.18 1.70 -1.47
CA LYS A 86 11.68 0.40 -1.89
C LYS A 86 12.02 -0.45 -0.67
N ILE A 87 11.31 -1.55 -0.52
CA ILE A 87 11.61 -2.56 0.51
C ILE A 87 12.60 -3.59 -0.01
N LYS A 88 13.46 -4.10 0.89
CA LYS A 88 14.48 -5.12 0.56
C LYS A 88 13.85 -6.50 0.41
N VAL A 89 13.22 -6.73 -0.74
CA VAL A 89 12.68 -8.03 -1.16
C VAL A 89 13.15 -8.35 -2.57
N ASP A 90 13.34 -9.63 -2.86
CA ASP A 90 13.73 -10.10 -4.19
C ASP A 90 12.51 -10.18 -5.10
N LEU A 91 12.03 -9.00 -5.51
CA LEU A 91 10.94 -8.84 -6.47
C LEU A 91 11.31 -7.77 -7.50
N PRO A 92 10.87 -7.94 -8.76
CA PRO A 92 11.06 -6.90 -9.76
C PRO A 92 10.31 -5.62 -9.36
N VAL A 93 10.89 -4.47 -9.70
CA VAL A 93 10.20 -3.17 -9.57
C VAL A 93 9.30 -2.98 -10.78
N SER A 94 8.05 -2.58 -10.53
CA SER A 94 7.07 -2.28 -11.57
C SER A 94 7.57 -1.14 -12.46
N THR A 95 7.46 -1.32 -13.78
CA THR A 95 7.69 -0.26 -14.77
C THR A 95 6.41 0.43 -15.22
N LYS A 96 5.25 -0.03 -14.70
CA LYS A 96 3.93 0.45 -15.11
C LYS A 96 3.17 0.98 -13.90
N THR A 97 2.64 2.17 -14.04
CA THR A 97 1.65 2.72 -13.10
C THR A 97 0.25 2.26 -13.48
N THR A 98 -0.55 1.95 -12.46
CA THR A 98 -1.96 1.57 -12.63
C THR A 98 -2.87 2.62 -12.01
N ASP A 99 -4.13 2.62 -12.40
CA ASP A 99 -5.18 3.54 -11.98
C ASP A 99 -6.27 2.81 -11.15
N SER A 100 -5.85 1.74 -10.47
CA SER A 100 -6.70 0.81 -9.73
C SER A 100 -6.98 1.27 -8.28
N PHE A 101 -7.76 0.49 -7.54
CA PHE A 101 -7.98 0.72 -6.10
C PHE A 101 -6.68 0.65 -5.28
N CYS A 102 -5.73 -0.19 -5.70
CA CYS A 102 -4.40 -0.26 -5.10
C CYS A 102 -3.69 1.09 -5.21
N ASN A 103 -3.65 1.65 -6.44
CA ASN A 103 -3.11 2.98 -6.69
C ASN A 103 -3.85 4.05 -5.89
N TRP A 104 -5.19 4.03 -5.89
CA TRP A 104 -5.98 5.01 -5.15
C TRP A 104 -5.64 5.03 -3.66
N SER A 105 -5.54 3.86 -3.03
CA SER A 105 -5.22 3.75 -1.61
C SER A 105 -3.82 4.24 -1.28
N ALA A 106 -2.81 3.84 -2.08
CA ALA A 106 -1.43 4.26 -1.89
C ALA A 106 -1.31 5.77 -2.04
N TYR A 107 -1.90 6.35 -3.09
CA TYR A 107 -1.89 7.79 -3.32
C TYR A 107 -2.51 8.58 -2.15
N LYS A 108 -3.68 8.15 -1.68
CA LYS A 108 -4.36 8.83 -0.57
C LYS A 108 -3.59 8.72 0.75
N LEU A 109 -2.94 7.59 1.01
CA LEU A 109 -2.10 7.40 2.20
C LEU A 109 -0.80 8.21 2.11
N SER A 110 -0.15 8.27 0.95
CA SER A 110 1.04 9.10 0.75
C SER A 110 0.73 10.58 0.96
N LYS A 111 -0.37 11.07 0.38
CA LYS A 111 -0.86 12.43 0.62
C LYS A 111 -1.14 12.68 2.10
N PHE A 112 -1.82 11.75 2.76
CA PHE A 112 -2.15 11.88 4.17
C PHE A 112 -0.90 11.99 5.06
N VAL A 113 0.11 11.15 4.81
CA VAL A 113 1.41 11.17 5.50
C VAL A 113 2.12 12.50 5.29
N GLU A 114 2.15 13.01 4.05
CA GLU A 114 2.76 14.29 3.70
C GLU A 114 2.05 15.47 4.38
N GLU A 115 0.72 15.54 4.29
CA GLU A 115 -0.10 16.62 4.89
C GLU A 115 0.05 16.70 6.41
N HIS A 116 0.26 15.57 7.06
CA HIS A 116 0.46 15.49 8.51
C HIS A 116 1.95 15.48 8.92
N GLN A 117 2.86 15.67 7.97
CA GLN A 117 4.32 15.73 8.20
C GLN A 117 4.85 14.51 8.98
N LEU A 118 4.32 13.32 8.68
CA LEU A 118 4.73 12.08 9.35
C LEU A 118 6.02 11.55 8.73
N ALA A 119 6.93 11.03 9.58
CA ALA A 119 8.13 10.32 9.13
C ALA A 119 7.82 8.92 8.55
N THR A 120 6.54 8.50 8.59
CA THR A 120 6.06 7.22 8.07
C THR A 120 6.33 7.12 6.57
N LYS A 121 6.90 6.00 6.13
CA LYS A 121 7.09 5.70 4.71
C LYS A 121 5.94 4.85 4.17
N ILE A 122 5.61 4.97 2.89
CA ILE A 122 4.61 4.12 2.22
C ILE A 122 5.31 3.20 1.22
N ALA A 123 5.07 1.89 1.32
CA ALA A 123 5.49 0.90 0.33
C ALA A 123 4.27 0.10 -0.16
N PHE A 124 4.37 -0.44 -1.37
CA PHE A 124 3.30 -1.27 -1.93
C PHE A 124 3.84 -2.46 -2.72
N LEU A 125 3.27 -3.63 -2.46
CA LEU A 125 3.54 -4.88 -3.16
C LEU A 125 2.30 -5.38 -3.87
N HIS A 126 2.48 -5.83 -5.10
CA HIS A 126 1.54 -6.74 -5.73
C HIS A 126 2.12 -8.14 -5.67
N LEU A 127 1.33 -9.10 -5.19
CA LEU A 127 1.75 -10.50 -5.09
C LEU A 127 0.91 -11.38 -5.99
N PHE A 128 1.57 -12.29 -6.71
CA PHE A 128 0.89 -13.37 -7.39
C PHE A 128 0.47 -14.43 -6.37
N ASN A 129 -0.76 -14.93 -6.49
CA ASN A 129 -1.31 -15.88 -5.53
C ASN A 129 -0.57 -17.21 -5.48
N LYS A 130 0.23 -17.54 -6.50
CA LYS A 130 1.04 -18.77 -6.53
C LYS A 130 2.43 -18.58 -5.94
N ASP A 131 2.89 -17.33 -5.79
CA ASP A 131 4.23 -17.06 -5.26
C ASP A 131 4.18 -17.17 -3.73
N LYS A 132 5.17 -17.84 -3.13
CA LYS A 132 5.36 -17.81 -1.67
C LYS A 132 5.56 -16.35 -1.24
N LEU A 133 5.04 -15.96 -0.07
CA LEU A 133 5.28 -14.61 0.45
C LEU A 133 6.79 -14.34 0.45
N PRO A 134 7.28 -13.41 -0.39
CA PRO A 134 8.69 -13.12 -0.49
C PRO A 134 9.11 -12.49 0.82
N LEU A 135 10.14 -13.07 1.43
CA LEU A 135 10.60 -12.72 2.76
C LEU A 135 11.06 -11.26 2.75
N LEU A 136 10.31 -10.39 3.43
CA LEU A 136 10.91 -9.24 4.08
C LEU A 136 11.90 -9.84 5.07
N ASN A 137 13.19 -9.81 4.73
CA ASN A 137 14.24 -10.27 5.63
C ASN A 137 13.99 -9.63 7.00
N LYS A 138 13.64 -10.45 7.99
CA LYS A 138 13.62 -10.07 9.40
C LYS A 138 15.08 -9.83 9.79
N ASN A 139 15.58 -8.64 9.49
CA ASN A 139 16.79 -8.10 10.10
C ASN A 139 16.36 -7.01 11.08
#